data_AF-A0A1K0FL59-F1
#
_entry.id   AF-A0A1K0FL59-F1
#
_cell.length_a   1.000
_cell.length_b   1.000
_cell.length_c   1.000
_cell.angle_alpha   90.00
_cell.angle_beta   90.00
_cell.angle_gamma   90.00
#
_symmetry.space_group_name_H-M   'P 1'
#
loop_
_entity.id
_entity.type
_entity.pdbx_description
1 polymer ?
#
loop_
_entity_poly.entity_id
_entity_poly.type
_entity_poly.pdbx_seq_one_letter_code
_entity_poly.pdbx_strand_id
1 'polypeptide(L)'
;MMHPDIAEQDDAGDMSAADALRFLTPDLREFLADLHGAPASIAQAAVQLLPFGSRSALLSTGVATADGSGSGPAGETGLRLTTLGFEVIAEAAMPAEPDEVERLTSLAEAIVAEHNSYR
;
A
#
# COMPACT_ATOMS: atom_id res chain seq x y z
N MET A 1 -23.86 35.36 -25.66
CA MET A 1 -22.42 35.11 -25.88
C MET A 1 -22.03 34.04 -24.86
N MET A 2 -21.43 32.95 -25.35
CA MET A 2 -21.25 31.65 -24.68
C MET A 2 -20.58 31.71 -23.30
N HIS A 3 -21.14 30.95 -22.36
CA HIS A 3 -20.39 30.25 -21.33
C HIS A 3 -19.82 28.95 -21.95
N PRO A 4 -18.50 28.73 -21.92
CA PRO A 4 -17.91 27.40 -21.74
C PRO A 4 -17.57 27.26 -20.24
N ASP A 5 -18.07 26.29 -19.49
CA ASP A 5 -17.84 24.84 -19.60
C ASP A 5 -16.34 24.49 -19.60
N ILE A 6 -15.80 24.42 -18.39
CA ILE A 6 -14.74 23.47 -18.03
C ILE A 6 -14.99 23.14 -16.57
N ALA A 7 -15.84 22.14 -16.33
CA ALA A 7 -15.68 21.35 -15.13
C ALA A 7 -14.25 20.79 -15.18
N GLU A 8 -13.39 21.24 -14.28
CA GLU A 8 -12.14 20.55 -13.99
C GLU A 8 -12.53 19.16 -13.47
N GLN A 9 -12.67 18.23 -14.41
CA GLN A 9 -12.76 16.81 -14.12
C GLN A 9 -11.45 16.45 -13.45
N ASP A 10 -11.53 16.24 -12.14
CA ASP A 10 -10.49 15.70 -11.27
C ASP A 10 -10.22 14.25 -11.72
N ASP A 11 -9.57 14.10 -12.88
CA ASP A 11 -9.02 12.83 -13.38
C ASP A 11 -7.69 12.55 -12.68
N ALA A 12 -7.66 12.74 -11.35
CA ALA A 12 -6.66 12.12 -10.51
C ALA A 12 -7.06 10.64 -10.41
N GLY A 13 -6.71 9.87 -11.45
CA GLY A 13 -7.07 8.47 -11.57
C GLY A 13 -6.95 7.77 -10.22
N ASP A 14 -8.08 7.30 -9.70
CA ASP A 14 -8.20 6.70 -8.36
C ASP A 14 -7.12 5.61 -8.20
N MET A 15 -6.05 5.95 -7.50
CA MET A 15 -4.98 5.01 -7.19
C MET A 15 -5.58 3.92 -6.30
N SER A 16 -5.67 2.69 -6.81
CA SER A 16 -6.18 1.57 -6.03
C SER A 16 -5.19 1.15 -4.93
N ALA A 17 -5.70 0.52 -3.86
CA ALA A 17 -4.84 0.01 -2.79
C ALA A 17 -3.81 -1.01 -3.29
N ALA A 18 -4.23 -1.91 -4.19
CA ALA A 18 -3.34 -2.88 -4.83
C ALA A 18 -2.26 -2.21 -5.69
N ASP A 19 -2.59 -1.14 -6.42
CA ASP A 19 -1.61 -0.39 -7.20
C ASP A 19 -0.63 0.37 -6.31
N ALA A 20 -1.11 1.00 -5.24
CA ALA A 20 -0.25 1.67 -4.26
C ALA A 20 0.78 0.68 -3.66
N LEU A 21 0.36 -0.54 -3.31
CA LEU A 21 1.26 -1.58 -2.77
C LEU A 21 2.39 -1.94 -3.73
N ARG A 22 2.16 -1.93 -5.05
CA ARG A 22 3.20 -2.24 -6.05
C ARG A 22 4.38 -1.28 -5.99
N PHE A 23 4.16 -0.03 -5.58
CA PHE A 23 5.19 1.00 -5.46
C PHE A 23 5.88 1.02 -4.09
N LEU A 24 5.40 0.26 -3.11
CA LEU A 24 6.02 0.16 -1.78
C LEU A 24 7.07 -0.94 -1.74
N THR A 25 8.10 -0.77 -0.90
CA THR A 25 9.09 -1.83 -0.66
C THR A 25 8.46 -3.00 0.10
N PRO A 26 8.96 -4.24 -0.04
CA PRO A 26 8.44 -5.40 0.69
C PRO A 26 8.32 -5.16 2.20
N ASP A 27 9.38 -4.66 2.83
CA ASP A 27 9.41 -4.35 4.27
C ASP A 27 8.34 -3.34 4.70
N LEU A 28 8.03 -2.36 3.83
CA LEU A 28 7.00 -1.36 4.11
C LEU A 28 5.59 -1.96 3.95
N ARG A 29 5.41 -2.92 3.03
CA ARG A 29 4.15 -3.66 2.90
C ARG A 29 3.91 -4.54 4.12
N GLU A 30 4.94 -5.26 4.58
CA GLU A 30 4.89 -6.08 5.79
C GLU A 30 4.55 -5.23 7.02
N PHE A 31 5.24 -4.09 7.19
CA PHE A 31 4.91 -3.14 8.25
C PHE A 31 3.45 -2.66 8.19
N LEU A 32 2.92 -2.36 7.00
CA LEU A 32 1.52 -1.94 6.86
C LEU A 32 0.55 -3.08 7.15
N ALA A 33 0.87 -4.31 6.76
CA ALA A 33 0.09 -5.50 7.09
C ALA A 33 -0.01 -5.72 8.61
N ASP A 34 1.09 -5.50 9.34
CA ASP A 34 1.14 -5.60 10.81
C ASP A 34 0.22 -4.59 11.52
N LEU A 35 -0.15 -3.49 10.84
CA LEU A 35 -1.09 -2.49 11.38
C LEU A 35 -2.55 -2.89 11.19
N HIS A 36 -2.85 -3.98 10.47
CA HIS A 36 -4.22 -4.41 10.23
C HIS A 36 -4.92 -4.81 11.55
N GLY A 37 -6.09 -4.21 11.79
CA GLY A 37 -6.84 -4.38 13.04
C GLY A 37 -6.35 -3.52 14.21
N ALA A 38 -5.26 -2.76 14.05
CA ALA A 38 -4.85 -1.79 15.06
C ALA A 38 -5.83 -0.61 15.12
N PRO A 39 -6.03 0.02 16.30
CA PRO A 39 -6.78 1.27 16.38
C PRO A 39 -6.15 2.35 15.49
N ALA A 40 -6.96 3.18 14.85
CA ALA A 40 -6.49 4.21 13.91
C ALA A 40 -5.42 5.14 14.51
N SER A 41 -5.51 5.48 15.80
CA SER A 41 -4.51 6.28 16.50
C SER A 41 -3.14 5.58 16.60
N ILE A 42 -3.12 4.26 16.75
CA ILE A 42 -1.90 3.45 16.81
C ILE A 42 -1.28 3.36 15.41
N ALA A 43 -2.08 3.05 14.38
CA ALA A 43 -1.60 3.05 13.00
C ALA A 43 -1.03 4.43 12.60
N GLN A 44 -1.73 5.50 13.01
CA GLN A 44 -1.31 6.87 12.77
C GLN A 44 0.00 7.24 13.47
N ALA A 45 0.23 6.75 14.70
CA ALA A 45 1.48 6.98 15.43
C ALA A 45 2.62 6.15 14.83
N ALA A 46 2.34 4.90 14.44
CA ALA A 46 3.34 4.01 13.87
C ALA A 46 3.95 4.57 12.57
N VAL A 47 3.14 5.15 11.67
CA VAL A 47 3.65 5.76 10.44
C VAL A 47 4.50 7.02 10.66
N GLN A 48 4.39 7.70 11.81
CA GLN A 48 5.28 8.83 12.14
C GLN A 48 6.71 8.38 12.42
N LEU A 49 6.87 7.17 12.96
CA LEU A 49 8.16 6.63 13.38
C LEU A 49 8.97 6.05 12.22
N LEU A 50 8.37 6.00 11.03
CA LEU A 50 9.03 5.48 9.84
C LEU A 50 10.21 6.35 9.41
N PRO A 51 11.27 5.74 8.85
CA PRO A 51 12.37 6.47 8.22
C PRO A 51 11.86 7.41 7.11
N PHE A 52 12.62 8.47 6.84
CA PHE A 52 12.25 9.48 5.83
C PHE A 52 11.89 8.87 4.46
N GLY A 53 12.64 7.85 4.01
CA GLY A 53 12.39 7.18 2.72
C GLY A 53 11.02 6.52 2.68
N SER A 54 10.66 5.76 3.71
CA SER A 54 9.35 5.12 3.83
C SER A 54 8.23 6.16 3.91
N ARG A 55 8.40 7.22 4.71
CA ARG A 55 7.42 8.33 4.79
C ARG A 55 7.22 9.02 3.44
N SER A 56 8.30 9.25 2.69
CA SER A 56 8.24 9.85 1.35
C SER A 56 7.52 8.94 0.35
N ALA A 57 7.71 7.62 0.44
CA ALA A 57 6.98 6.66 -0.38
C ALA A 57 5.47 6.72 -0.09
N LEU A 58 5.07 6.73 1.19
CA LEU A 58 3.65 6.84 1.59
C LEU A 58 3.00 8.15 1.11
N LEU A 59 3.75 9.26 1.11
CA LEU A 59 3.27 10.53 0.58
C LEU A 59 3.13 10.49 -0.95
N SER A 60 4.09 9.89 -1.64
CA SER A 60 4.11 9.82 -3.11
C SER A 60 3.01 8.92 -3.67
N THR A 61 2.59 7.91 -2.91
CA THR A 61 1.50 7.00 -3.30
C THR A 61 0.12 7.45 -2.80
N GLY A 62 0.03 8.56 -2.07
CA GLY A 62 -1.24 9.04 -1.49
C GLY A 62 -1.76 8.19 -0.31
N VAL A 63 -0.98 7.22 0.16
CA VAL A 63 -1.28 6.41 1.36
C VAL A 63 -1.27 7.28 2.62
N ALA A 64 -0.43 8.31 2.63
CA ALA A 64 -0.43 9.34 3.65
C ALA A 64 -0.44 10.73 3.01
N THR A 65 -0.88 11.72 3.78
CA THR A 65 -0.79 13.15 3.45
C THR A 65 0.04 13.87 4.49
N ALA A 66 0.65 14.97 4.10
CA ALA A 66 1.33 15.88 5.01
C ALA A 66 0.28 16.65 5.84
N ASP A 67 0.34 16.56 7.16
CA ASP A 67 -0.38 17.43 8.07
C ASP A 67 0.45 18.70 8.30
N GLY A 68 0.11 19.76 7.56
CA GLY A 68 0.75 21.07 7.67
C GLY A 68 0.37 21.85 8.94
N SER A 69 -0.45 21.29 9.83
CA SER A 69 -1.00 21.99 11.00
C SER A 69 -0.06 22.00 12.21
N GLY A 70 1.13 21.40 12.11
CA GLY A 70 2.06 21.24 13.22
C GLY A 70 2.77 22.53 13.64
N SER A 71 2.29 23.20 14.69
CA SER A 71 3.07 24.16 15.51
C SER A 71 4.01 23.45 16.50
N GLY A 72 4.65 22.35 16.07
CA GLY A 72 5.60 21.59 16.87
C GLY A 72 6.99 22.26 16.89
N PRO A 73 7.78 22.10 17.97
CA PRO A 73 9.15 22.59 18.00
C PRO A 73 10.00 21.73 17.06
N ALA A 74 10.51 22.36 15.99
CA ALA A 74 11.07 21.78 14.76
C ALA A 74 9.98 21.40 13.76
N GLY A 75 10.04 21.99 12.56
CA GLY A 75 9.07 21.86 11.48
C GLY A 75 9.01 20.48 10.83
N GLU A 76 8.79 19.44 11.65
CA GLU A 76 8.48 18.10 11.21
C GLU A 76 7.03 18.09 10.74
N THR A 77 6.86 18.04 9.42
CA THR A 77 5.58 17.79 8.78
C THR A 77 5.08 16.41 9.23
N GLY A 78 4.04 16.40 10.07
CA GLY A 78 3.41 15.16 10.50
C GLY A 78 2.77 14.45 9.30
N LEU A 79 2.69 13.12 9.33
CA LEU A 79 1.92 12.36 8.34
C LEU A 79 0.48 12.13 8.83
N ARG A 80 -0.47 12.00 7.93
CA ARG A 80 -1.83 11.55 8.23
C ARG A 80 -2.22 10.44 7.26
N LEU A 81 -2.64 9.29 7.77
CA LEU A 81 -3.15 8.21 6.94
C LEU A 81 -4.43 8.68 6.23
N THR A 82 -4.50 8.43 4.93
CA THR A 82 -5.69 8.70 4.12
C THR A 82 -6.67 7.53 4.19
N THR A 83 -7.86 7.68 3.61
CA THR A 83 -8.78 6.55 3.40
C THR A 83 -8.08 5.43 2.61
N LEU A 84 -7.40 5.80 1.50
CA LEU A 84 -6.56 4.88 0.73
C LEU A 84 -5.51 4.20 1.60
N GLY A 85 -4.91 4.90 2.57
CA GLY A 85 -3.93 4.30 3.46
C GLY A 85 -4.50 3.19 4.36
N PHE A 86 -5.75 3.34 4.83
CA PHE A 86 -6.42 2.27 5.56
C PHE A 86 -6.82 1.10 4.64
N GLU A 87 -7.21 1.39 3.40
CA GLU A 87 -7.47 0.36 2.39
C GLU A 87 -6.19 -0.43 2.05
N VAL A 88 -5.06 0.26 1.91
CA VAL A 88 -3.74 -0.36 1.69
C VAL A 88 -3.32 -1.23 2.87
N ILE A 89 -3.58 -0.81 4.11
CA ILE A 89 -3.33 -1.65 5.29
C ILE A 89 -4.18 -2.94 5.25
N ALA A 90 -5.44 -2.83 4.87
CA ALA A 90 -6.32 -3.99 4.74
C ALA A 90 -5.89 -4.92 3.59
N GLU A 91 -5.53 -4.35 2.44
CA GLU A 91 -5.06 -5.08 1.27
C GLU A 91 -3.71 -5.77 1.55
N ALA A 92 -2.79 -5.10 2.25
CA ALA A 92 -1.48 -5.66 2.60
C ALA A 92 -1.57 -6.90 3.50
N ALA A 93 -2.61 -6.97 4.33
CA ALA A 93 -2.85 -8.09 5.23
C ALA A 93 -3.57 -9.27 4.57
N MET A 94 -4.06 -9.12 3.34
CA MET A 94 -4.60 -10.25 2.59
C MET A 94 -3.47 -11.21 2.25
N PRO A 95 -3.70 -12.54 2.35
CA PRO A 95 -2.71 -13.50 1.90
C PRO A 95 -2.42 -13.24 0.43
N ALA A 96 -1.14 -13.11 0.07
CA ALA A 96 -0.77 -13.03 -1.32
C ALA A 96 -1.33 -14.26 -2.03
N GLU A 97 -2.09 -14.04 -3.12
CA GLU A 97 -2.39 -15.13 -4.05
C GLU A 97 -1.06 -15.78 -4.45
N PRO A 98 -0.97 -17.12 -4.49
CA PRO A 98 0.29 -17.79 -4.79
C PRO A 98 0.87 -17.21 -6.07
N ASP A 99 2.09 -16.67 -5.90
CA ASP A 99 2.82 -16.05 -7.00
C ASP A 99 2.90 -17.04 -8.16
N GLU A 100 2.91 -16.52 -9.38
CA GLU A 100 2.92 -17.36 -10.59
C GLU A 100 4.09 -18.35 -10.58
N VAL A 101 5.19 -17.99 -9.92
CA VAL A 101 6.34 -18.86 -9.67
C VAL A 101 5.98 -20.07 -8.80
N GLU A 102 5.24 -19.88 -7.71
CA GLU A 102 4.84 -20.98 -6.82
C GLU A 102 3.77 -21.89 -7.46
N ARG A 103 2.89 -21.31 -8.29
CA ARG A 103 1.98 -22.08 -9.15
C ARG A 103 2.74 -22.92 -10.18
N LEU A 104 3.75 -22.35 -10.83
CA LEU A 104 4.59 -23.08 -11.80
C LEU A 104 5.42 -24.17 -11.14
N THR A 105 5.97 -23.92 -9.95
CA THR A 105 6.68 -24.94 -9.16
C THR A 105 5.75 -26.08 -8.78
N SER A 106 4.56 -25.78 -8.27
CA SER A 106 3.55 -26.79 -7.91
C SER A 106 3.11 -27.63 -9.12
N LEU A 107 2.97 -27.01 -10.30
CA LEU A 107 2.66 -27.72 -11.54
C LEU A 107 3.80 -28.66 -11.95
N ALA A 108 5.06 -28.19 -11.87
CA ALA A 108 6.22 -28.99 -12.21
C ALA A 108 6.35 -30.21 -11.28
N GLU A 109 6.11 -30.03 -9.97
CA GLU A 109 6.10 -31.13 -9.01
C GLU A 109 5.01 -32.17 -9.30
N ALA A 110 3.80 -31.72 -9.65
CA ALA A 110 2.71 -32.61 -10.02
C ALA A 110 3.04 -33.47 -11.25
N ILE A 111 3.64 -32.86 -12.29
CA ILE A 111 4.05 -33.57 -13.51
C ILE A 111 5.15 -34.60 -13.21
N VAL A 112 6.13 -34.27 -12.36
CA VAL A 112 7.20 -35.19 -11.97
C VAL A 112 6.66 -36.36 -11.14
N ALA A 113 5.73 -36.09 -10.22
CA ALA A 113 5.08 -37.12 -9.40
C ALA A 113 4.25 -38.09 -10.25
N GLU A 114 3.51 -37.58 -11.23
CA GLU A 114 2.75 -38.41 -12.17
C GLU A 114 3.70 -39.28 -13.00
N HIS A 115 4.79 -38.72 -13.53
CA HIS A 115 5.76 -39.46 -14.35
C HIS A 115 6.48 -40.58 -13.57
N ASN A 116 6.75 -40.38 -12.28
CA ASN A 116 7.36 -41.41 -11.43
C ASN A 116 6.38 -42.49 -10.96
N SER A 117 5.07 -42.25 -11.04
CA SER A 117 4.04 -43.22 -10.64
C SER A 117 3.72 -44.27 -11.72
N TYR A 118 4.23 -44.10 -12.94
CA TYR A 118 4.07 -45.03 -14.08
C TYR A 118 5.27 -45.96 -14.32
N ARG A 119 6.21 -46.03 -13.38
CA ARG A 119 7.35 -46.98 -13.39
C ARG A 119 7.17 -48.07 -12.35
#